data_AF-A0A075K9G5-F1
#
_entry.id   AF-A0A075K9G5-F1
#
_cell.length_a   1.000
_cell.length_b   1.000
_cell.length_c   1.000
_cell.angle_alpha   90.00
_cell.angle_beta   90.00
_cell.angle_gamma   90.00
#
_symmetry.space_group_name_H-M   'P 1'
#
loop_
_entity.id
_entity.type
_entity.pdbx_description
1 polymer ?
#
loop_
_entity_poly.entity_id
_entity_poly.type
_entity_poly.pdbx_seq_one_letter_code
_entity_poly.pdbx_strand_id
1 'polypeptide(L)'
;MNKADIRKLLQRVKDNEIEVETAMEVIEDLPYKEMGFAKIDNHREIRVGYPEVIYCEGKTVEQVKSIIEFMLTKDNNILATRANEKMYEAVKTICAEAKYNPLGRTITIRQREEHLTDSYIAIVSAGTSDLPVVEEAAETASILGNRVEKVVDVGVAGIHRLFAKIDVIRGAKVVIVAAGMEGALASVIGGMVDKPVIAVPTSVGYGASFGGLAALLSMLNSCASGVSVVNIDNGFGAAYNASIINKL
;
A
#
# COMPACT_ATOMS: atom_id res chain seq x y z
N MET A 1 17.92 6.38 0.71
CA MET A 1 18.29 7.53 1.57
C MET A 1 17.04 8.37 1.75
N ASN A 2 16.70 8.81 2.96
CA ASN A 2 15.48 9.59 3.21
C ASN A 2 15.80 11.05 3.60
N LYS A 3 14.77 11.87 3.88
CA LYS A 3 14.96 13.29 4.24
C LYS A 3 15.75 13.47 5.54
N ALA A 4 15.63 12.55 6.49
CA ALA A 4 16.38 12.63 7.75
C ALA A 4 17.86 12.31 7.54
N ASP A 5 18.18 11.33 6.68
CA ASP A 5 19.54 10.98 6.27
C ASP A 5 20.22 12.16 5.57
N ILE A 6 19.52 12.82 4.63
CA ILE A 6 20.02 14.03 3.97
C ILE A 6 20.27 15.15 4.97
N ARG A 7 19.35 15.38 5.91
CA ARG A 7 19.54 16.41 6.93
C ARG A 7 20.78 16.12 7.77
N LYS A 8 21.00 14.86 8.16
CA LYS A 8 22.22 14.45 8.88
C LYS A 8 23.46 14.69 8.03
N LEU A 9 23.45 14.31 6.75
CA LEU A 9 24.57 14.53 5.84
C LEU A 9 24.90 16.03 5.69
N LEU A 10 23.90 16.88 5.46
CA LEU A 10 24.07 18.33 5.36
C LEU A 10 24.55 18.96 6.67
N GLN A 11 24.12 18.43 7.82
CA GLN A 11 24.60 18.88 9.12
C GLN A 11 26.09 18.57 9.29
N ARG A 12 26.54 17.39 8.88
CA ARG A 12 27.97 17.01 8.90
C ARG A 12 28.83 17.89 7.98
N VAL A 13 28.30 18.27 6.81
CA VAL A 13 28.96 19.27 5.94
C VAL A 13 29.06 20.61 6.64
N LYS A 14 27.96 21.09 7.24
CA LYS A 14 27.92 22.38 7.97
C LYS A 14 28.90 22.40 9.14
N ASP A 15 29.09 21.27 9.81
CA ASP A 15 29.99 21.11 10.95
C ASP A 15 31.45 20.85 10.54
N ASN A 16 31.75 20.89 9.23
CA ASN A 16 33.07 20.59 8.63
C ASN A 16 33.59 19.18 8.93
N GLU A 17 32.71 18.21 9.19
CA GLU A 17 33.10 16.81 9.39
C GLU A 17 33.37 16.08 8.08
N ILE A 18 32.74 16.52 6.99
CA ILE A 18 32.90 15.98 5.63
C ILE A 18 32.96 17.12 4.62
N GLU A 19 33.75 16.94 3.57
CA GLU A 19 33.81 17.87 2.44
C GLU A 19 32.52 17.81 1.62
N VAL A 20 32.18 18.92 0.98
CA VAL A 20 31.01 19.03 0.10
C VAL A 20 31.09 17.99 -1.03
N GLU A 21 32.27 17.77 -1.60
CA GLU A 21 32.49 16.77 -2.66
C GLU A 21 32.16 15.35 -2.18
N THR A 22 32.59 14.97 -0.98
CA THR A 22 32.26 13.66 -0.38
C THR A 22 30.77 13.54 -0.09
N ALA A 23 30.11 14.62 0.32
CA ALA A 23 28.66 14.62 0.48
C ALA A 23 27.92 14.51 -0.86
N MET A 24 28.46 15.12 -1.93
CA MET A 24 27.93 14.97 -3.28
C MET A 24 28.05 13.53 -3.76
N GLU A 25 29.19 12.85 -3.61
CA GLU A 25 29.35 11.43 -3.99
C GLU A 25 28.29 10.53 -3.33
N VAL A 26 27.94 10.81 -2.06
CA VAL A 26 26.90 10.08 -1.32
C VAL A 26 25.49 10.35 -1.88
N ILE A 27 25.25 11.54 -2.43
CA ILE A 27 23.99 11.94 -3.09
C ILE A 27 23.96 11.51 -4.57
N GLU A 28 25.12 11.36 -5.19
CA GLU A 28 25.33 11.11 -6.62
C GLU A 28 25.13 9.62 -7.00
N ASP A 29 25.05 8.71 -6.02
CA ASP A 29 24.60 7.33 -6.24
C ASP A 29 23.21 7.39 -6.91
N LEU A 30 23.20 7.19 -8.23
CA LEU A 30 22.24 7.75 -9.19
C LEU A 30 20.77 7.74 -8.71
N PRO A 31 19.95 8.72 -9.13
CA PRO A 31 18.53 8.80 -8.76
C PRO A 31 17.77 7.51 -9.09
N TYR A 32 18.29 6.71 -10.03
CA TYR A 32 17.88 5.35 -10.27
C TYR A 32 19.06 4.42 -10.61
N LYS A 33 18.95 3.13 -10.27
CA LYS A 33 19.85 2.08 -10.78
C LYS A 33 19.22 1.35 -11.95
N GLU A 34 19.92 1.27 -13.07
CA GLU A 34 19.52 0.46 -14.23
C GLU A 34 19.98 -0.99 -14.05
N MET A 35 19.06 -1.94 -14.20
CA MET A 35 19.36 -3.38 -14.17
C MET A 35 19.01 -4.06 -15.51
N GLY A 36 18.94 -3.28 -16.61
CA GLY A 36 18.58 -3.77 -17.94
C GLY A 36 17.08 -4.08 -18.13
N PHE A 37 16.40 -4.60 -17.11
CA PHE A 37 14.96 -4.91 -17.13
C PHE A 37 14.11 -4.04 -16.16
N ALA A 38 14.76 -3.24 -15.31
CA ALA A 38 14.11 -2.31 -14.40
C ALA A 38 15.04 -1.11 -14.10
N LYS A 39 14.44 0.05 -13.80
CA LYS A 39 15.14 1.22 -13.26
C LYS A 39 14.59 1.47 -11.85
N ILE A 40 15.39 1.19 -10.82
CA ILE A 40 14.98 1.30 -9.42
C ILE A 40 15.30 2.71 -8.94
N ASP A 41 14.30 3.45 -8.50
CA ASP A 41 14.34 4.84 -8.08
C ASP A 41 14.71 4.98 -6.59
N ASN A 42 16.00 5.17 -6.35
CA ASN A 42 16.57 5.31 -5.01
C ASN A 42 16.13 6.60 -4.29
N HIS A 43 15.64 7.59 -5.04
CA HIS A 43 15.24 8.90 -4.51
C HIS A 43 13.74 9.05 -4.30
N ARG A 44 12.95 7.99 -4.56
CA ARG A 44 11.50 8.04 -4.41
C ARG A 44 11.07 8.48 -3.00
N GLU A 45 11.70 7.94 -1.97
CA GLU A 45 11.37 8.29 -0.58
C GLU A 45 11.63 9.76 -0.25
N ILE A 46 12.70 10.34 -0.81
CA ILE A 46 13.01 11.77 -0.63
C ILE A 46 11.93 12.64 -1.30
N ARG A 47 11.46 12.24 -2.49
CA ARG A 47 10.50 13.02 -3.29
C ARG A 47 9.07 12.87 -2.78
N VAL A 48 8.63 11.65 -2.49
CA VAL A 48 7.21 11.34 -2.21
C VAL A 48 6.96 10.70 -0.84
N GLY A 49 7.99 10.57 0.00
CA GLY A 49 7.86 10.16 1.41
C GLY A 49 7.90 8.66 1.67
N TYR A 50 7.90 7.81 0.63
CA TYR A 50 7.89 6.35 0.75
C TYR A 50 8.87 5.67 -0.22
N PRO A 51 9.46 4.53 0.19
CA PRO A 51 10.37 3.77 -0.66
C PRO A 51 9.66 3.16 -1.87
N GLU A 52 10.45 2.67 -2.83
CA GLU A 52 9.90 2.00 -4.01
C GLU A 52 9.21 0.67 -3.65
N VAL A 53 8.15 0.36 -4.39
CA VAL A 53 7.36 -0.88 -4.25
C VAL A 53 7.42 -1.66 -5.56
N ILE A 54 7.55 -2.98 -5.44
CA ILE A 54 7.73 -3.88 -6.57
C ILE A 54 6.36 -4.42 -7.00
N TYR A 55 5.87 -4.00 -8.17
CA TYR A 55 4.74 -4.69 -8.81
C TYR A 55 5.22 -5.99 -9.46
N CYS A 56 4.88 -7.16 -8.91
CA CYS A 56 5.40 -8.45 -9.36
C CYS A 56 4.63 -9.06 -10.55
N GLU A 57 3.37 -8.70 -10.75
CA GLU A 57 2.57 -9.28 -11.81
C GLU A 57 3.14 -8.95 -13.20
N GLY A 58 3.30 -9.98 -14.03
CA GLY A 58 3.97 -9.89 -15.33
C GLY A 58 5.50 -10.00 -15.31
N LYS A 59 6.15 -10.04 -14.12
CA LYS A 59 7.61 -10.24 -13.99
C LYS A 59 7.98 -11.72 -13.82
N THR A 60 9.21 -12.07 -14.17
CA THR A 60 9.76 -13.40 -13.88
C THR A 60 10.25 -13.51 -12.43
N VAL A 61 10.45 -14.74 -11.95
CA VAL A 61 10.97 -14.99 -10.60
C VAL A 61 12.37 -14.38 -10.42
N GLU A 62 13.22 -14.51 -11.44
CA GLU A 62 14.59 -14.00 -11.44
C GLU A 62 14.64 -12.48 -11.43
N GLN A 63 13.72 -11.83 -12.13
CA GLN A 63 13.59 -10.36 -12.12
C GLN A 63 13.20 -9.87 -10.73
N VAL A 64 12.20 -10.49 -10.09
CA VAL A 64 11.76 -10.12 -8.74
C VAL A 64 12.88 -10.35 -7.72
N LYS A 65 13.56 -11.51 -7.80
CA LYS A 65 14.70 -11.83 -6.93
C LYS A 65 15.82 -10.79 -7.05
N SER A 66 16.22 -10.46 -8.27
CA SER A 66 17.28 -9.47 -8.54
C SER A 66 16.93 -8.07 -8.05
N ILE A 67 15.66 -7.66 -8.19
CA ILE A 67 15.17 -6.38 -7.64
C ILE A 67 15.27 -6.36 -6.12
N ILE A 68 14.82 -7.42 -5.46
CA ILE A 68 14.87 -7.48 -4.00
C ILE A 68 16.31 -7.55 -3.51
N GLU A 69 17.17 -8.34 -4.14
CA GLU A 69 18.60 -8.42 -3.80
C GLU A 69 19.28 -7.05 -3.86
N PHE A 70 18.97 -6.25 -4.88
CA PHE A 70 19.45 -4.88 -4.91
C PHE A 70 18.84 -4.00 -3.81
N MET A 71 17.52 -4.04 -3.63
CA MET A 71 16.85 -3.22 -2.63
C MET A 71 17.31 -3.56 -1.20
N LEU A 72 17.71 -4.80 -0.93
CA LEU A 72 18.27 -5.23 0.35
C LEU A 72 19.61 -4.53 0.68
N THR A 73 20.34 -4.03 -0.32
CA THR A 73 21.58 -3.26 -0.10
C THR A 73 21.31 -1.85 0.44
N LYS A 74 20.06 -1.39 0.37
CA LYS A 74 19.60 -0.14 0.95
C LYS A 74 18.94 -0.47 2.29
N ASP A 75 18.89 0.52 3.18
CA ASP A 75 18.32 0.37 4.52
C ASP A 75 16.86 0.87 4.50
N ASN A 76 15.97 0.14 3.84
CA ASN A 76 14.56 0.53 3.66
C ASN A 76 13.64 -0.70 3.66
N ASN A 77 12.42 -0.52 4.18
CA ASN A 77 11.40 -1.56 4.10
C ASN A 77 11.01 -1.83 2.64
N ILE A 78 10.81 -3.11 2.30
CA ILE A 78 10.53 -3.55 0.93
C ILE A 78 9.14 -4.19 0.89
N LEU A 79 8.31 -3.70 -0.03
CA LEU A 79 7.03 -4.29 -0.38
C LEU A 79 7.06 -4.78 -1.83
N ALA A 80 6.62 -6.01 -2.04
CA ALA A 80 6.33 -6.54 -3.36
C ALA A 80 4.86 -6.94 -3.42
N THR A 81 4.10 -6.41 -4.40
CA THR A 81 2.66 -6.64 -4.56
C THR A 81 2.37 -7.58 -5.72
N ARG A 82 1.23 -8.27 -5.65
CA ARG A 82 0.79 -9.27 -6.64
C ARG A 82 1.81 -10.38 -6.92
N ALA A 83 2.63 -10.72 -5.93
CA ALA A 83 3.59 -11.81 -5.98
C ALA A 83 2.88 -13.17 -6.03
N ASN A 84 3.62 -14.19 -6.45
CA ASN A 84 3.20 -15.58 -6.34
C ASN A 84 4.15 -16.36 -5.42
N GLU A 85 3.76 -17.58 -5.05
CA GLU A 85 4.52 -18.41 -4.12
C GLU A 85 5.94 -18.72 -4.64
N LYS A 86 6.10 -18.96 -5.95
CA LYS A 86 7.43 -19.21 -6.55
C LYS A 86 8.37 -18.01 -6.40
N MET A 87 7.84 -16.79 -6.55
CA MET A 87 8.60 -15.55 -6.30
C MET A 87 9.00 -15.45 -4.83
N TYR A 88 8.08 -15.77 -3.91
CA TYR A 88 8.38 -15.77 -2.48
C TYR A 88 9.49 -16.76 -2.13
N GLU A 89 9.39 -18.01 -2.58
CA GLU A 89 10.41 -19.03 -2.30
C GLU A 89 11.78 -18.60 -2.82
N ALA A 90 11.85 -18.00 -4.02
CA ALA A 90 13.10 -17.46 -4.54
C ALA A 90 13.66 -16.31 -3.68
N VAL A 91 12.80 -15.42 -3.19
CA VAL A 91 13.18 -14.33 -2.27
C VAL A 91 13.65 -14.85 -0.92
N LYS A 92 13.02 -15.91 -0.41
CA LYS A 92 13.37 -16.54 0.86
C LYS A 92 14.80 -17.10 0.87
N THR A 93 15.32 -17.49 -0.30
CA THR A 93 16.72 -17.93 -0.44
C THR A 93 17.75 -16.82 -0.21
N ILE A 94 17.38 -15.55 -0.42
CA ILE A 94 18.29 -14.39 -0.25
C ILE A 94 17.98 -13.60 1.03
N CYS A 95 16.75 -13.67 1.55
CA CYS A 95 16.35 -13.02 2.78
C CYS A 95 15.41 -13.92 3.57
N ALA A 96 15.92 -14.52 4.65
CA ALA A 96 15.15 -15.44 5.50
C ALA A 96 14.01 -14.73 6.27
N GLU A 97 14.12 -13.42 6.47
CA GLU A 97 13.12 -12.60 7.18
C GLU A 97 11.93 -12.20 6.31
N ALA A 98 11.97 -12.51 5.01
CA ALA A 98 10.86 -12.23 4.10
C ALA A 98 9.58 -12.96 4.54
N LYS A 99 8.49 -12.18 4.64
CA LYS A 99 7.16 -12.70 4.95
C LYS A 99 6.29 -12.67 3.70
N TYR A 100 5.44 -13.67 3.53
CA TYR A 100 4.50 -13.76 2.44
C TYR A 100 3.07 -13.83 2.96
N ASN A 101 2.23 -12.93 2.47
CA ASN A 101 0.79 -13.00 2.66
C ASN A 101 0.17 -13.61 1.40
N PRO A 102 -0.25 -14.90 1.45
CA PRO A 102 -0.78 -15.58 0.27
C PRO A 102 -2.11 -15.02 -0.20
N LEU A 103 -2.94 -14.50 0.71
CA LEU A 103 -4.24 -13.89 0.36
C LEU A 103 -4.03 -12.55 -0.35
N GLY A 104 -3.23 -11.67 0.23
CA GLY A 104 -2.89 -10.36 -0.36
C GLY A 104 -1.92 -10.43 -1.53
N ARG A 105 -1.30 -11.60 -1.76
CA ARG A 105 -0.23 -11.78 -2.74
C ARG A 105 0.90 -10.77 -2.54
N THR A 106 1.31 -10.54 -1.30
CA THR A 106 2.37 -9.58 -0.97
C THR A 106 3.56 -10.25 -0.30
N ILE A 107 4.76 -9.78 -0.63
CA ILE A 107 5.99 -10.10 0.09
C ILE A 107 6.44 -8.85 0.82
N THR A 108 6.72 -8.97 2.12
CA THR A 108 7.21 -7.87 2.94
C THR A 108 8.55 -8.23 3.58
N ILE A 109 9.47 -7.28 3.56
CA ILE A 109 10.77 -7.35 4.25
C ILE A 109 10.91 -6.07 5.06
N ARG A 110 11.02 -6.20 6.38
CA ARG A 110 11.18 -5.06 7.29
C ARG A 110 12.61 -4.99 7.77
N GLN A 111 13.35 -4.01 7.29
CA GLN A 111 14.72 -3.74 7.72
C GLN A 111 14.78 -2.69 8.83
N ARG A 112 13.75 -1.84 8.90
CA ARG A 112 13.60 -0.78 9.91
C ARG A 112 12.30 -0.96 10.66
N GLU A 113 12.37 -0.84 11.99
CA GLU A 113 11.18 -0.69 12.81
C GLU A 113 10.56 0.69 12.56
N GLU A 114 9.25 0.71 12.28
CA GLU A 114 8.48 1.94 12.17
C GLU A 114 7.52 2.06 13.35
N HIS A 115 7.49 3.23 13.98
CA HIS A 115 6.45 3.56 14.93
C HIS A 115 5.12 3.72 14.19
N LEU A 116 4.14 2.90 14.57
CA LEU A 116 2.80 3.01 14.02
C LEU A 116 2.15 4.31 14.47
N THR A 117 1.32 4.88 13.61
CA THR A 117 0.47 6.03 13.93
C THR A 117 -0.48 5.73 15.10
N ASP A 118 -0.74 6.73 15.96
CA ASP A 118 -1.75 6.62 17.03
C ASP A 118 -3.17 6.48 16.47
N SER A 119 -3.47 7.23 15.40
CA SER A 119 -4.67 7.06 14.59
C SER A 119 -4.56 5.82 13.69
N TYR A 120 -5.68 5.36 13.15
CA TYR A 120 -5.70 4.17 12.28
C TYR A 120 -6.50 4.38 11.00
N ILE A 121 -6.21 3.52 10.04
CA ILE A 121 -6.96 3.34 8.81
C ILE A 121 -7.91 2.15 9.00
N ALA A 122 -9.20 2.35 8.77
CA ALA A 122 -10.16 1.26 8.71
C ALA A 122 -10.22 0.71 7.28
N ILE A 123 -10.04 -0.60 7.11
CA ILE A 123 -10.20 -1.27 5.82
C ILE A 123 -11.45 -2.13 5.90
N VAL A 124 -12.46 -1.77 5.11
CA VAL A 124 -13.79 -2.33 5.18
C VAL A 124 -14.09 -3.12 3.91
N SER A 125 -14.63 -4.33 4.04
CA SER A 125 -15.03 -5.13 2.87
C SER A 125 -16.44 -5.67 2.94
N ALA A 126 -17.05 -5.81 1.76
CA ALA A 126 -18.41 -6.32 1.63
C ALA A 126 -18.49 -7.82 1.91
N GLY A 127 -17.53 -8.59 1.40
CA GLY A 127 -17.46 -10.03 1.63
C GLY A 127 -16.04 -10.55 1.81
N THR A 128 -15.95 -11.86 2.05
CA THR A 128 -14.67 -12.57 2.10
C THR A 128 -14.00 -12.68 0.73
N SER A 129 -14.77 -12.59 -0.36
CA SER A 129 -14.23 -12.59 -1.72
C SER A 129 -13.34 -11.37 -2.01
N ASP A 130 -13.54 -10.26 -1.30
CA ASP A 130 -12.73 -9.05 -1.44
C ASP A 130 -11.43 -9.10 -0.61
N LEU A 131 -11.21 -10.17 0.18
CA LEU A 131 -10.06 -10.29 1.07
C LEU A 131 -8.69 -10.12 0.39
N PRO A 132 -8.45 -10.59 -0.85
CA PRO A 132 -7.16 -10.33 -1.50
C PRO A 132 -6.81 -8.84 -1.58
N VAL A 133 -7.80 -8.00 -1.90
CA VAL A 133 -7.62 -6.54 -1.97
C VAL A 133 -7.46 -5.93 -0.56
N VAL A 134 -8.21 -6.44 0.42
CA VAL A 134 -8.09 -6.04 1.83
C VAL A 134 -6.70 -6.34 2.39
N GLU A 135 -6.17 -7.53 2.13
CA GLU A 135 -4.86 -7.96 2.62
C GLU A 135 -3.74 -7.19 1.92
N GLU A 136 -3.82 -6.94 0.61
CA GLU A 136 -2.87 -6.08 -0.09
C GLU A 136 -2.85 -4.67 0.52
N ALA A 137 -4.02 -4.09 0.77
CA ALA A 137 -4.14 -2.77 1.40
C ALA A 137 -3.62 -2.76 2.85
N ALA A 138 -3.90 -3.81 3.63
CA ALA A 138 -3.46 -3.91 5.02
C ALA A 138 -1.94 -4.03 5.14
N GLU A 139 -1.33 -4.91 4.34
CA GLU A 139 0.14 -5.06 4.29
C GLU A 139 0.81 -3.78 3.82
N THR A 140 0.23 -3.12 2.81
CA THR A 140 0.71 -1.83 2.32
C THR A 140 0.63 -0.75 3.41
N ALA A 141 -0.52 -0.54 4.04
CA ALA A 141 -0.66 0.48 5.07
C ALA A 141 0.24 0.20 6.30
N SER A 142 0.38 -1.07 6.68
CA SER A 142 1.20 -1.51 7.80
C SER A 142 2.71 -1.37 7.52
N ILE A 143 3.18 -1.68 6.31
CA ILE A 143 4.60 -1.50 5.98
C ILE A 143 4.96 -0.02 5.84
N LEU A 144 3.99 0.83 5.48
CA LEU A 144 4.12 2.28 5.45
C LEU A 144 3.88 2.92 6.83
N GLY A 145 3.88 2.14 7.92
CA GLY A 145 3.88 2.64 9.30
C GLY A 145 2.54 3.13 9.83
N ASN A 146 1.41 2.57 9.37
CA ASN A 146 0.09 2.91 9.89
C ASN A 146 -0.47 1.78 10.74
N ARG A 147 -1.21 2.16 11.80
CA ARG A 147 -2.13 1.23 12.45
C ARG A 147 -3.32 0.95 11.54
N VAL A 148 -3.73 -0.31 11.44
CA VAL A 148 -4.79 -0.78 10.54
C VAL A 148 -5.83 -1.57 11.32
N GLU A 149 -7.10 -1.28 11.11
CA GLU A 149 -8.22 -2.06 11.62
C GLU A 149 -9.02 -2.64 10.45
N LYS A 150 -9.17 -3.98 10.40
CA LYS A 150 -9.91 -4.67 9.33
C LYS A 150 -11.35 -4.96 9.77
N VAL A 151 -12.32 -4.50 8.98
CA VAL A 151 -13.75 -4.75 9.17
C VAL A 151 -14.28 -5.50 7.95
N VAL A 152 -14.28 -6.83 8.02
CA VAL A 152 -14.58 -7.70 6.87
C VAL A 152 -15.98 -8.30 6.97
N ASP A 153 -16.53 -8.69 5.82
CA ASP A 153 -17.87 -9.30 5.70
C ASP A 153 -19.01 -8.43 6.24
N VAL A 154 -19.02 -7.16 5.85
CA VAL A 154 -20.06 -6.17 6.23
C VAL A 154 -20.82 -5.62 5.01
N GLY A 155 -21.10 -6.48 4.04
CA GLY A 155 -21.77 -6.11 2.79
C GLY A 155 -23.22 -5.64 2.95
N VAL A 156 -23.72 -5.01 1.89
CA VAL A 156 -25.05 -4.36 1.86
C VAL A 156 -26.20 -5.36 2.05
N ALA A 157 -26.10 -6.57 1.50
CA ALA A 157 -27.09 -7.63 1.69
C ALA A 157 -27.30 -8.00 3.18
N GLY A 158 -26.28 -7.78 4.02
CA GLY A 158 -26.30 -8.03 5.46
C GLY A 158 -25.99 -6.78 6.26
N ILE A 159 -26.59 -5.63 5.90
CA ILE A 159 -26.18 -4.31 6.41
C ILE A 159 -26.17 -4.14 7.94
N HIS A 160 -26.91 -4.97 8.67
CA HIS A 160 -26.84 -5.04 10.14
C HIS A 160 -25.43 -5.37 10.65
N ARG A 161 -24.63 -6.15 9.90
CA ARG A 161 -23.24 -6.44 10.24
C ARG A 161 -22.34 -5.21 10.18
N LEU A 162 -22.60 -4.33 9.21
CA LEU A 162 -21.94 -3.02 9.11
C LEU A 162 -22.26 -2.16 10.33
N PHE A 163 -23.55 -2.05 10.69
CA PHE A 163 -23.98 -1.25 11.84
C PHE A 163 -23.35 -1.74 13.15
N ALA A 164 -23.16 -3.05 13.33
CA ALA A 164 -22.50 -3.60 14.51
C ALA A 164 -21.01 -3.22 14.63
N LYS A 165 -20.40 -2.67 13.58
CA LYS A 165 -18.98 -2.26 13.53
C LYS A 165 -18.79 -0.77 13.24
N ILE A 166 -19.87 0.01 13.20
CA ILE A 166 -19.82 1.40 12.72
C ILE A 166 -18.90 2.30 13.55
N ASP A 167 -18.80 2.06 14.86
CA ASP A 167 -17.96 2.87 15.75
C ASP A 167 -16.47 2.73 15.42
N VAL A 168 -16.04 1.53 15.01
CA VAL A 168 -14.67 1.28 14.52
C VAL A 168 -14.42 2.03 13.20
N ILE A 169 -15.42 2.08 12.32
CA ILE A 169 -15.27 2.76 11.03
C ILE A 169 -15.23 4.29 11.25
N ARG A 170 -16.07 4.83 12.12
CA ARG A 170 -16.12 6.27 12.45
C ARG A 170 -14.90 6.76 13.22
N GLY A 171 -14.29 5.90 14.03
CA GLY A 171 -13.09 6.21 14.79
C GLY A 171 -11.81 6.29 13.93
N ALA A 172 -11.85 5.79 12.69
CA ALA A 172 -10.70 5.86 11.79
C ALA A 172 -10.43 7.30 11.32
N LYS A 173 -9.18 7.59 10.96
CA LYS A 173 -8.83 8.86 10.32
C LYS A 173 -9.12 8.85 8.82
N VAL A 174 -9.04 7.67 8.21
CA VAL A 174 -9.32 7.41 6.79
C VAL A 174 -9.94 6.02 6.66
N VAL A 175 -10.90 5.86 5.75
CA VAL A 175 -11.56 4.58 5.51
C VAL A 175 -11.24 4.10 4.09
N ILE A 176 -10.80 2.86 3.95
CA ILE A 176 -10.69 2.15 2.67
C ILE A 176 -11.87 1.20 2.54
N VAL A 177 -12.58 1.21 1.41
CA VAL A 177 -13.72 0.32 1.17
C VAL A 177 -13.46 -0.54 -0.05
N ALA A 178 -13.23 -1.83 0.15
CA ALA A 178 -13.07 -2.81 -0.93
C ALA A 178 -14.40 -3.53 -1.18
N ALA A 179 -14.98 -3.36 -2.37
CA ALA A 179 -16.23 -4.04 -2.71
C ALA A 179 -16.37 -4.32 -4.21
N GLY A 180 -16.75 -5.55 -4.54
CA GLY A 180 -17.18 -5.97 -5.88
C GLY A 180 -18.69 -5.86 -6.07
N MET A 181 -19.24 -6.70 -6.95
CA MET A 181 -20.65 -6.69 -7.38
C MET A 181 -21.05 -5.30 -7.91
N GLU A 182 -22.06 -4.66 -7.32
CA GLU A 182 -22.49 -3.29 -7.61
C GLU A 182 -21.68 -2.20 -6.88
N GLY A 183 -20.70 -2.56 -6.05
CA GLY A 183 -19.82 -1.62 -5.34
C GLY A 183 -20.52 -0.71 -4.31
N ALA A 184 -21.78 -0.99 -3.96
CA ALA A 184 -22.64 -0.08 -3.20
C ALA A 184 -22.15 0.23 -1.79
N LEU A 185 -21.31 -0.63 -1.18
CA LEU A 185 -20.79 -0.43 0.17
C LEU A 185 -20.05 0.90 0.33
N ALA A 186 -19.33 1.35 -0.71
CA ALA A 186 -18.61 2.63 -0.68
C ALA A 186 -19.57 3.82 -0.49
N SER A 187 -20.68 3.83 -1.23
CA SER A 187 -21.72 4.86 -1.11
C SER A 187 -22.41 4.83 0.26
N VAL A 188 -22.69 3.63 0.78
CA VAL A 188 -23.28 3.46 2.11
C VAL A 188 -22.36 4.04 3.19
N ILE A 189 -21.08 3.66 3.18
CA ILE A 189 -20.10 4.13 4.16
C ILE A 189 -19.87 5.65 4.03
N GLY A 190 -19.78 6.18 2.80
CA GLY A 190 -19.65 7.61 2.56
C GLY A 190 -20.81 8.44 3.11
N GLY A 191 -22.00 7.85 3.28
CA GLY A 191 -23.13 8.49 3.97
C GLY A 191 -23.11 8.37 5.49
N MET A 192 -22.19 7.59 6.07
CA MET A 192 -22.17 7.24 7.50
C MET A 192 -20.97 7.79 8.28
N VAL A 193 -19.94 8.30 7.57
CA VAL A 193 -18.70 8.81 8.16
C VAL A 193 -18.43 10.25 7.73
N ASP A 194 -17.75 11.01 8.59
CA ASP A 194 -17.25 12.36 8.34
C ASP A 194 -15.76 12.35 7.93
N LYS A 195 -15.26 11.21 7.46
CA LYS A 195 -13.84 10.93 7.14
C LYS A 195 -13.67 10.69 5.64
N PRO A 196 -12.48 10.93 5.06
CA PRO A 196 -12.20 10.56 3.68
C PRO A 196 -12.40 9.06 3.45
N VAL A 197 -13.10 8.71 2.39
CA VAL A 197 -13.35 7.32 1.97
C VAL A 197 -12.62 7.07 0.66
N ILE A 198 -11.74 6.06 0.64
CA ILE A 198 -11.07 5.59 -0.56
C ILE A 198 -11.72 4.28 -0.98
N ALA A 199 -12.50 4.32 -2.05
CA ALA A 199 -13.20 3.19 -2.60
C ALA A 199 -12.31 2.41 -3.58
N VAL A 200 -12.23 1.09 -3.36
CA VAL A 200 -11.50 0.14 -4.18
C VAL A 200 -12.50 -0.82 -4.81
N PRO A 201 -12.88 -0.60 -6.08
CA PRO A 201 -13.71 -1.56 -6.78
C PRO A 201 -12.92 -2.86 -6.92
N THR A 202 -13.53 -4.00 -6.60
CA THR A 202 -12.89 -5.30 -6.82
C THR A 202 -13.44 -5.95 -8.08
N SER A 203 -12.66 -6.84 -8.70
CA SER A 203 -13.10 -7.63 -9.85
C SER A 203 -14.12 -8.72 -9.48
N VAL A 204 -14.48 -8.85 -8.20
CA VAL A 204 -15.48 -9.80 -7.70
C VAL A 204 -16.86 -9.49 -8.28
N GLY A 205 -17.54 -10.53 -8.76
CA GLY A 205 -18.94 -10.49 -9.14
C GLY A 205 -19.25 -11.38 -10.34
N TYR A 206 -20.53 -11.52 -10.63
CA TYR A 206 -21.01 -12.31 -11.78
C TYR A 206 -21.04 -11.47 -13.06
N GLY A 207 -21.37 -12.06 -14.21
CA GLY A 207 -21.21 -11.47 -15.55
C GLY A 207 -21.52 -9.97 -15.71
N ALA A 208 -22.54 -9.42 -15.05
CA ALA A 208 -22.88 -8.00 -15.09
C ALA A 208 -21.90 -7.07 -14.34
N SER A 209 -21.00 -7.62 -13.52
CA SER A 209 -19.88 -6.90 -12.90
C SER A 209 -18.83 -6.49 -13.94
N PHE A 210 -18.73 -7.23 -15.06
CA PHE A 210 -17.73 -7.02 -16.11
C PHE A 210 -16.31 -6.86 -15.56
N GLY A 211 -15.91 -7.78 -14.66
CA GLY A 211 -14.59 -7.75 -14.01
C GLY A 211 -14.36 -6.53 -13.11
N GLY A 212 -15.42 -6.03 -12.45
CA GLY A 212 -15.35 -4.87 -11.54
C GLY A 212 -15.70 -3.53 -12.19
N LEU A 213 -15.98 -3.48 -13.50
CA LEU A 213 -16.37 -2.24 -14.18
C LEU A 213 -17.69 -1.68 -13.62
N ALA A 214 -18.65 -2.54 -13.29
CA ALA A 214 -19.90 -2.09 -12.67
C ALA A 214 -19.65 -1.43 -11.31
N ALA A 215 -18.83 -2.07 -10.45
CA ALA A 215 -18.44 -1.51 -9.16
C ALA A 215 -17.68 -0.19 -9.33
N LEU A 216 -16.72 -0.11 -10.25
CA LEU A 216 -15.96 1.11 -10.55
C LEU A 216 -16.88 2.26 -10.95
N LEU A 217 -17.75 2.05 -11.92
CA LEU A 217 -18.68 3.10 -12.40
C LEU A 217 -19.68 3.51 -11.32
N SER A 218 -20.17 2.56 -10.52
CA SER A 218 -21.04 2.82 -9.38
C SER A 218 -20.36 3.69 -8.32
N MET A 219 -19.14 3.33 -7.93
CA MET A 219 -18.36 4.10 -6.95
C MET A 219 -18.01 5.50 -7.46
N LEU A 220 -17.68 5.65 -8.75
CA LEU A 220 -17.39 6.96 -9.36
C LEU A 220 -18.64 7.86 -9.45
N ASN A 221 -19.80 7.26 -9.71
CA ASN A 221 -21.08 7.98 -9.77
C ASN A 221 -21.73 8.18 -8.39
N SER A 222 -21.05 7.80 -7.30
CA SER A 222 -21.59 7.96 -5.95
C SER A 222 -21.87 9.42 -5.62
N CYS A 223 -23.03 9.70 -5.04
CA CYS A 223 -23.37 11.03 -4.53
C CYS A 223 -22.77 11.32 -3.13
N ALA A 224 -22.19 10.31 -2.48
CA ALA A 224 -21.57 10.47 -1.18
C ALA A 224 -20.31 11.32 -1.30
N SER A 225 -20.39 12.54 -0.77
CA SER A 225 -19.25 13.47 -0.76
C SER A 225 -18.12 12.91 0.12
N GLY A 226 -16.88 12.99 -0.35
CA GLY A 226 -15.71 12.45 0.35
C GLY A 226 -15.29 11.04 -0.09
N VAL A 227 -16.01 10.43 -1.04
CA VAL A 227 -15.57 9.19 -1.71
C VAL A 227 -14.62 9.53 -2.85
N SER A 228 -13.42 8.95 -2.83
CA SER A 228 -12.46 8.95 -3.94
C SER A 228 -12.22 7.52 -4.40
N VAL A 229 -12.09 7.28 -5.70
CA VAL A 229 -12.04 5.93 -6.26
C VAL A 229 -10.66 5.64 -6.86
N VAL A 230 -10.12 4.46 -6.58
CA VAL A 230 -8.90 3.95 -7.23
C VAL A 230 -9.24 2.89 -8.30
N ASN A 231 -8.23 2.45 -9.04
CA ASN A 231 -8.40 1.37 -10.02
C ASN A 231 -8.91 0.07 -9.40
N ILE A 232 -9.46 -0.79 -10.25
CA ILE A 232 -9.95 -2.12 -9.89
C ILE A 232 -8.82 -2.96 -9.27
N ASP A 233 -9.12 -3.60 -8.14
CA ASP A 233 -8.20 -4.43 -7.35
C ASP A 233 -6.91 -3.69 -6.91
N ASN A 234 -6.93 -2.36 -6.81
CA ASN A 234 -5.77 -1.57 -6.43
C ASN A 234 -5.74 -1.28 -4.91
N GLY A 235 -5.61 -2.33 -4.11
CA GLY A 235 -5.49 -2.22 -2.65
C GLY A 235 -4.24 -1.44 -2.24
N PHE A 236 -3.15 -1.62 -2.98
CA PHE A 236 -1.91 -0.85 -2.84
C PHE A 236 -2.14 0.67 -2.95
N GLY A 237 -2.73 1.13 -4.05
CA GLY A 237 -2.94 2.56 -4.30
C GLY A 237 -3.87 3.21 -3.27
N ALA A 238 -4.89 2.46 -2.82
CA ALA A 238 -5.76 2.93 -1.76
C ALA A 238 -5.03 3.09 -0.43
N ALA A 239 -4.26 2.09 -0.03
CA ALA A 239 -3.47 2.13 1.20
C ALA A 239 -2.38 3.19 1.17
N TYR A 240 -1.74 3.43 0.02
CA TYR A 240 -0.76 4.50 -0.14
C TYR A 240 -1.39 5.88 0.09
N ASN A 241 -2.52 6.16 -0.56
CA ASN A 241 -3.25 7.42 -0.38
C ASN A 241 -3.75 7.58 1.06
N ALA A 242 -4.30 6.51 1.65
CA ALA A 242 -4.75 6.53 3.04
C ALA A 242 -3.59 6.78 4.02
N SER A 243 -2.41 6.22 3.73
CA SER A 243 -1.19 6.40 4.55
C SER A 243 -0.72 7.85 4.55
N ILE A 244 -0.78 8.53 3.39
CA ILE A 244 -0.46 9.96 3.31
C ILE A 244 -1.42 10.74 4.20
N ILE A 245 -2.73 10.55 4.01
CA ILE A 245 -3.77 11.31 4.72
C ILE A 245 -3.72 11.05 6.23
N ASN A 246 -3.49 9.81 6.65
CA ASN A 246 -3.43 9.45 8.07
C ASN A 246 -2.23 10.13 8.79
N LYS A 247 -1.17 10.46 8.05
CA LYS A 247 0.05 11.10 8.56
C LYS A 247 0.08 12.63 8.42
N LEU A 248 -0.97 13.26 7.85
CA LEU A 248 -1.17 14.72 7.86
C LEU A 248 -1.62 15.21 9.24
#